data_AF-A0A6I9PSM0-F1
#
_entry.id   AF-A0A6I9PSM0-F1
#
_cell.length_a   1.000
_cell.length_b   1.000
_cell.length_c   1.000
_cell.angle_alpha   90.00
_cell.angle_beta   90.00
_cell.angle_gamma   90.00
#
_symmetry.space_group_name_H-M   'P 1'
#
loop_
_entity.id
_entity.type
_entity.pdbx_description
1 polymer ?
#
loop_
_entity_poly.entity_id
_entity_poly.type
_entity_poly.pdbx_seq_one_letter_code
_entity_poly.pdbx_strand_id
1 'polypeptide(L)'
;MMQCLKLGALCRTTASTQMNVQSSRSHAIFTIHLCQVRICASDNHEGETDNRVSNGNSELDEYETLTAKFHFVDLAGSERLKRTGATGDRAKEAISINCGLLALGNVISALGDRSKRSSHVPYRDSKLTRLLQDSLGGNRSGKYSVTFFRTYHLHCGPAELLVVRSVV
;
A
#
# COMPACT_ATOMS: atom_id res chain seq x y z
N MET A 1 9.81 -5.73 -17.17
CA MET A 1 8.89 -5.98 -16.03
C MET A 1 8.76 -7.47 -15.70
N MET A 2 8.30 -8.31 -16.65
CA MET A 2 8.05 -9.75 -16.39
C MET A 2 9.28 -10.52 -15.89
N GLN A 3 10.48 -10.19 -16.37
CA GLN A 3 11.72 -10.84 -15.95
C GLN A 3 12.13 -10.50 -14.51
N CYS A 4 11.92 -9.26 -14.07
CA CYS A 4 12.15 -8.85 -12.68
C CYS A 4 11.17 -9.55 -11.73
N LEU A 5 9.91 -9.71 -12.14
CA LEU A 5 8.91 -10.47 -11.37
C LEU A 5 9.31 -11.94 -11.24
N LYS A 6 9.77 -12.57 -12.33
CA LYS A 6 10.29 -13.94 -12.30
C LYS A 6 11.49 -14.08 -11.36
N LEU A 7 12.46 -13.18 -11.46
CA LEU A 7 13.65 -13.20 -10.61
C LEU A 7 13.29 -12.98 -9.12
N GLY A 8 12.40 -12.02 -8.84
CA GLY A 8 11.92 -11.75 -7.49
C GLY A 8 11.13 -12.92 -6.89
N ALA A 9 10.34 -13.63 -7.72
CA ALA A 9 9.65 -14.84 -7.31
C ALA A 9 10.63 -15.98 -6.97
N LEU A 10 11.74 -16.10 -7.71
CA LEU A 10 12.80 -17.09 -7.43
C LEU A 10 13.59 -16.77 -6.16
N CYS A 11 13.83 -15.49 -5.88
CA CYS A 11 14.49 -15.06 -4.64
C CYS A 11 13.56 -15.12 -3.41
N ARG A 12 12.26 -15.37 -3.60
CA ARG A 12 11.30 -15.43 -2.50
C ARG A 12 11.52 -16.70 -1.70
N THR A 13 11.74 -16.56 -0.40
CA THR A 13 11.82 -17.71 0.52
C THR A 13 10.48 -18.44 0.55
N THR A 14 10.40 -19.55 -0.19
CA THR A 14 9.28 -20.49 -0.12
C THR A 14 9.73 -21.69 0.71
N ALA A 15 8.98 -22.04 1.74
CA ALA A 15 9.19 -23.30 2.45
C ALA A 15 7.86 -23.99 2.66
N SER A 16 7.88 -25.31 2.58
CA SER A 16 6.71 -26.14 2.86
C SER A 16 6.51 -26.29 4.37
N THR A 17 5.25 -26.27 4.79
CA THR A 17 4.82 -26.70 6.11
C THR A 17 3.90 -27.91 5.97
N GLN A 18 3.65 -28.65 7.05
CA GLN A 18 2.67 -29.75 7.09
C GLN A 18 1.29 -29.37 6.53
N MET A 19 0.94 -28.08 6.54
CA MET A 19 -0.35 -27.56 6.06
C MET A 19 -0.29 -26.87 4.70
N ASN A 20 0.89 -26.60 4.13
CA ASN A 20 0.96 -25.90 2.86
C ASN A 20 2.27 -26.25 2.11
N VAL A 21 2.11 -26.95 0.98
CA VAL A 21 3.21 -27.33 0.07
C VAL A 21 3.88 -26.11 -0.56
N GLN A 22 3.13 -25.01 -0.71
CA GLN A 22 3.59 -23.77 -1.32
C GLN A 22 3.09 -22.56 -0.51
N SER A 23 3.66 -22.37 0.68
CA SER A 23 3.37 -21.16 1.47
C SER A 23 4.30 -20.01 1.11
N SER A 24 3.71 -18.86 0.77
CA SER A 24 4.37 -17.56 0.80
C SER A 24 4.67 -17.25 2.28
N ARG A 25 5.87 -17.56 2.77
CA ARG A 25 6.28 -17.31 4.18
C ARG A 25 6.83 -15.88 4.38
N SER A 26 6.67 -15.03 3.38
CA SER A 26 7.04 -13.63 3.40
C SER A 26 5.96 -12.81 2.69
N HIS A 27 5.75 -11.58 3.18
CA HIS A 27 4.94 -10.58 2.50
C HIS A 27 5.75 -10.02 1.33
N ALA A 28 5.15 -9.95 0.14
CA ALA A 28 5.78 -9.34 -1.03
C ALA A 28 4.99 -8.10 -1.46
N ILE A 29 5.70 -7.02 -1.77
CA ILE A 29 5.11 -5.77 -2.28
C ILE A 29 5.80 -5.44 -3.60
N PHE A 30 5.01 -5.38 -4.66
CA PHE A 30 5.45 -4.86 -5.95
C PHE A 30 4.75 -3.53 -6.20
N THR A 31 5.50 -2.46 -6.48
CA THR A 31 4.92 -1.13 -6.67
C THR A 31 5.22 -0.62 -8.07
N ILE A 32 4.17 -0.17 -8.77
CA ILE A 32 4.29 0.59 -10.01
C ILE A 32 4.10 2.08 -9.68
N HIS A 33 5.04 2.91 -10.07
CA HIS A 33 4.96 4.36 -9.97
C HIS A 33 4.67 4.94 -11.35
N LEU A 34 3.57 5.67 -11.49
CA LEU A 34 3.25 6.46 -12.67
C LEU A 34 3.35 7.94 -12.33
N CYS A 35 4.13 8.68 -13.10
CA CYS A 35 4.23 10.13 -12.99
C CYS A 35 3.69 10.74 -14.28
N GLN A 36 2.71 11.64 -14.16
CA GLN A 36 2.18 12.42 -15.25
C GLN A 36 2.48 13.89 -14.97
N VAL A 37 3.13 14.57 -15.90
CA VAL A 37 3.31 16.02 -15.85
C VAL A 37 2.30 16.64 -16.80
N ARG A 38 1.57 17.65 -16.33
CA ARG A 38 0.60 18.43 -17.10
C ARG A 38 1.03 19.89 -17.09
N ILE A 39 0.74 20.57 -18.18
CA ILE A 39 0.88 22.02 -18.27
C ILE A 39 -0.48 22.60 -17.88
N CYS A 40 -0.52 23.39 -16.82
CA CYS A 40 -1.68 24.19 -16.46
C CYS A 40 -1.61 25.48 -17.26
N ALA A 41 -2.51 25.65 -18.23
CA ALA A 41 -2.76 26.96 -18.79
C ALA A 41 -3.44 27.79 -17.69
N SER A 42 -2.92 28.99 -17.43
CA SER A 42 -3.59 29.94 -16.55
C SER A 42 -4.98 30.24 -17.14
N ASP A 43 -6.04 29.81 -16.47
CA ASP A 43 -7.40 30.26 -16.78
C ASP A 43 -7.43 31.77 -16.52
N ASN A 44 -7.32 32.55 -17.60
CA ASN A 44 -7.61 33.97 -17.57
C ASN A 44 -9.12 34.10 -17.34
N HIS A 45 -9.52 34.09 -16.07
CA HIS A 45 -10.87 34.45 -15.67
C HIS A 45 -11.06 35.93 -16.01
N GLU A 46 -11.63 36.22 -17.18
CA GLU A 46 -12.07 37.57 -17.53
C GLU A 46 -13.20 37.97 -16.55
N GLY A 47 -12.91 38.96 -15.72
CA GLY A 47 -13.81 39.50 -14.70
C GLY A 47 -13.27 40.81 -14.11
N GLU A 48 -13.35 41.86 -14.93
CA GLU A 48 -13.37 43.32 -14.67
C GLU A 48 -12.68 43.96 -13.43
N THR A 49 -11.82 44.96 -13.76
CA THR A 49 -11.40 46.18 -13.01
C THR A 49 -10.47 45.97 -11.79
N ASP A 50 -9.27 46.55 -11.66
CA ASP A 50 -8.81 47.92 -11.92
C ASP A 50 -7.24 47.99 -11.96
N ASN A 51 -6.72 49.03 -12.62
CA ASN A 51 -5.32 49.40 -12.87
C ASN A 51 -4.27 49.07 -11.79
N ARG A 52 -3.30 48.19 -12.11
CA ARG A 52 -1.91 48.30 -11.61
C ARG A 52 -0.87 47.83 -12.64
N VAL A 53 -0.11 48.82 -13.11
CA VAL A 53 1.22 48.82 -13.75
C VAL A 53 1.89 47.46 -13.94
N SER A 54 2.12 47.13 -15.21
CA SER A 54 2.93 46.03 -15.72
C SER A 54 4.32 45.98 -15.06
N ASN A 55 4.59 44.89 -14.34
CA ASN A 55 5.95 44.44 -14.08
C ASN A 55 6.07 43.03 -14.67
N GLY A 56 6.92 42.90 -15.69
CA GLY A 56 7.07 41.66 -16.46
C GLY A 56 7.52 40.51 -15.57
N ASN A 57 6.62 39.55 -15.35
CA ASN A 57 6.99 38.20 -14.94
C ASN A 57 6.64 37.28 -16.11
N SER A 58 7.67 36.63 -16.62
CA SER A 58 7.62 35.58 -17.62
C SER A 58 6.42 34.66 -17.42
N GLU A 59 5.65 34.44 -18.48
CA GLU A 59 4.72 33.31 -18.65
C GLU A 59 5.50 32.00 -18.47
N LEU A 60 5.74 31.60 -17.22
CA LEU A 60 6.26 30.30 -16.89
C LEU A 60 5.04 29.40 -16.84
N ASP A 61 4.90 28.54 -17.85
CA ASP A 61 3.98 27.41 -17.85
C ASP A 61 4.00 26.76 -16.44
N GLU A 62 2.88 26.80 -15.72
CA GLU A 62 2.80 26.17 -14.41
C GLU A 62 2.65 24.65 -14.63
N TYR A 63 3.66 23.87 -14.24
CA TYR A 63 3.65 22.43 -14.42
C TYR A 63 3.05 21.74 -13.19
N GLU A 64 1.92 21.06 -13.36
CA GLU A 64 1.36 20.18 -12.34
C GLU A 64 1.87 18.75 -12.53
N THR A 65 2.44 18.15 -11.47
CA THR A 65 2.86 16.74 -11.50
C THR A 65 1.89 15.87 -10.69
N LEU A 66 1.19 14.97 -11.37
CA LEU A 66 0.36 13.93 -10.78
C LEU A 66 1.17 12.65 -10.62
N THR A 67 1.18 12.07 -9.43
CA THR A 67 1.85 10.78 -9.17
C THR A 67 0.83 9.73 -8.73
N ALA A 68 0.76 8.59 -9.42
CA ALA A 68 -0.02 7.44 -9.00
C ALA A 68 0.90 6.27 -8.60
N LYS A 69 0.63 5.67 -7.44
CA LYS A 69 1.28 4.45 -6.97
C LYS A 69 0.28 3.30 -6.99
N PHE A 70 0.66 2.19 -7.62
CA PHE A 70 -0.10 0.94 -7.57
C PHE A 70 0.72 -0.08 -6.80
N HIS A 71 0.23 -0.45 -5.62
CA HIS A 71 0.84 -1.48 -4.80
C HIS A 71 0.12 -2.80 -5.01
N PHE A 72 0.87 -3.81 -5.44
CA PHE A 72 0.43 -5.20 -5.52
C PHE A 72 1.07 -5.95 -4.36
N VAL A 73 0.27 -6.22 -3.34
CA VAL A 73 0.70 -6.82 -2.08
C VAL A 73 0.25 -8.27 -2.05
N ASP A 74 1.19 -9.20 -2.07
CA ASP A 74 0.95 -10.62 -1.81
C ASP A 74 1.30 -10.89 -0.35
N LEU A 75 0.26 -10.97 0.49
CA LEU A 75 0.41 -11.23 1.91
C LEU A 75 0.70 -12.71 2.14
N ALA A 76 1.55 -12.96 3.13
CA ALA A 76 1.80 -14.29 3.64
C ALA A 76 0.53 -14.88 4.29
N GLY A 77 0.59 -16.19 4.57
CA GLY A 77 -0.51 -16.89 5.25
C GLY A 77 -0.86 -16.28 6.61
N SER A 78 -2.16 -16.19 6.91
CA SER A 78 -2.73 -15.67 8.16
C SER A 78 -3.00 -16.76 9.20
N GLU A 79 -2.55 -17.98 8.96
CA GLU A 79 -2.83 -19.10 9.84
C GLU A 79 -2.24 -18.92 11.23
N ARG A 80 -3.04 -19.26 12.25
CA ARG A 80 -2.61 -19.23 13.64
C ARG A 80 -1.61 -20.34 13.90
N LEU A 81 -0.51 -19.99 14.58
CA LEU A 81 0.56 -20.92 14.97
C LEU A 81 0.05 -22.22 15.62
N LYS A 82 -0.99 -22.13 16.47
CA LYS A 82 -1.60 -23.31 17.12
C LYS A 82 -2.06 -24.40 16.14
N ARG A 83 -2.39 -24.03 14.90
CA ARG A 83 -2.82 -24.97 13.86
C ARG A 83 -1.64 -25.60 13.11
N THR A 84 -0.47 -24.95 13.08
CA THR A 84 0.67 -25.35 12.23
C THR A 84 1.55 -26.42 12.85
N GLY A 85 1.47 -26.63 14.17
CA GLY A 85 2.34 -27.56 14.89
C GLY A 85 3.83 -27.19 14.80
N ALA A 86 4.15 -25.97 14.38
CA ALA A 86 5.52 -25.52 14.19
C ALA A 86 6.23 -25.32 15.54
N THR A 87 7.46 -25.82 15.65
CA THR A 87 8.32 -25.71 16.83
C THR A 87 9.64 -25.01 16.50
N GLY A 88 10.37 -24.57 17.53
CA GLY A 88 11.68 -23.93 17.38
C GLY A 88 11.65 -22.70 16.46
N ASP A 89 12.56 -22.64 15.49
CA ASP A 89 12.69 -21.48 14.60
C ASP A 89 11.50 -21.32 13.64
N ARG A 90 10.82 -22.42 13.27
CA ARG A 90 9.58 -22.33 12.47
C ARG A 90 8.46 -21.64 13.24
N ALA A 91 8.42 -21.77 14.57
CA ALA A 91 7.46 -21.07 15.41
C ALA A 91 7.75 -19.57 15.45
N LYS A 92 9.03 -19.19 15.63
CA LYS A 92 9.46 -17.78 15.62
C LYS A 92 9.13 -17.09 14.28
N GLU A 93 9.35 -17.79 13.18
CA GLU A 93 9.02 -17.32 11.83
C GLU A 93 7.51 -17.09 11.66
N ALA A 94 6.69 -18.07 12.03
CA ALA A 94 5.23 -17.96 11.95
C ALA A 94 4.68 -16.85 12.87
N ILE A 95 5.31 -16.58 14.01
CA ILE A 95 5.00 -15.42 14.85
C ILE A 95 5.33 -14.13 14.10
N SER A 96 6.53 -14.02 13.51
CA SER A 96 6.96 -12.83 12.76
C SER A 96 6.03 -12.51 11.58
N ILE A 97 5.60 -13.53 10.83
CA ILE A 97 4.63 -13.39 9.73
C ILE A 97 3.31 -12.81 10.25
N ASN A 98 2.78 -13.40 11.32
CA ASN A 98 1.51 -13.01 11.91
C ASN A 98 1.58 -11.64 12.60
N CYS A 99 2.72 -11.22 13.13
CA CYS A 99 2.91 -9.87 13.69
C CYS A 99 2.64 -8.80 12.63
N GLY A 100 3.12 -8.98 11.39
CA GLY A 100 2.84 -8.06 10.28
C GLY A 100 1.35 -7.97 9.94
N LEU A 101 0.66 -9.12 9.90
CA LEU A 101 -0.78 -9.17 9.60
C LEU A 101 -1.63 -8.61 10.74
N LEU A 102 -1.25 -8.86 11.99
CA LEU A 102 -1.92 -8.31 13.17
C LEU A 102 -1.79 -6.78 13.21
N ALA A 103 -0.58 -6.26 12.98
CA ALA A 103 -0.36 -4.81 12.89
C ALA A 103 -1.21 -4.19 11.77
N LEU A 104 -1.30 -4.85 10.61
CA LEU A 104 -2.15 -4.40 9.52
C LEU A 104 -3.64 -4.38 9.91
N GLY A 105 -4.13 -5.43 10.58
CA GLY A 105 -5.49 -5.47 11.11
C GLY A 105 -5.78 -4.36 12.12
N ASN A 106 -4.83 -4.06 13.01
CA ASN A 106 -4.95 -2.96 13.97
C ASN A 106 -5.01 -1.60 13.28
N VAL A 107 -4.16 -1.36 12.26
CA VAL A 107 -4.17 -0.13 11.46
C VAL A 107 -5.50 0.04 10.75
N ILE A 108 -6.01 -0.99 10.06
CA ILE A 108 -7.30 -0.93 9.37
C ILE A 108 -8.44 -0.68 10.36
N SER A 109 -8.42 -1.33 11.53
CA SER A 109 -9.43 -1.13 12.57
C SER A 109 -9.42 0.31 13.10
N ALA A 110 -8.24 0.88 13.34
CA ALA A 110 -8.10 2.27 13.79
C ALA A 110 -8.59 3.28 12.74
N LEU A 111 -8.37 3.00 11.44
CA LEU A 111 -8.83 3.84 10.34
C LEU A 111 -10.35 3.72 10.08
N GLY A 112 -10.93 2.54 10.31
CA GLY A 112 -12.35 2.29 10.12
C GLY A 112 -13.25 2.86 11.22
N ASP A 113 -12.72 3.05 12.43
CA ASP A 113 -13.46 3.59 13.57
C ASP A 113 -13.65 5.12 13.45
N ARG A 114 -14.78 5.53 12.88
CA ARG A 114 -15.13 6.95 12.69
C ARG A 114 -15.21 7.75 13.99
N SER A 115 -15.43 7.08 15.13
CA SER A 115 -15.48 7.74 16.45
C SER A 115 -14.10 8.12 16.97
N LYS A 116 -13.03 7.50 16.43
CA LYS A 116 -11.65 7.65 16.88
C LYS A 116 -10.73 8.30 15.85
N ARG A 117 -11.26 9.23 15.05
CA ARG A 117 -10.49 9.94 14.00
C ARG A 117 -9.24 10.69 14.50
N SER A 118 -9.11 10.95 15.81
CA SER A 118 -7.90 11.53 16.42
C SER A 118 -7.01 10.51 17.13
N SER A 119 -7.34 9.22 17.09
CA SER A 119 -6.53 8.17 17.73
C SER A 119 -5.28 7.88 16.90
N HIS A 120 -4.19 7.59 17.61
CA HIS A 120 -2.93 7.23 16.97
C HIS A 120 -3.09 5.93 16.15
N VAL A 121 -2.79 5.99 14.85
CA VAL A 121 -2.76 4.81 13.98
C VAL A 121 -1.38 4.16 14.05
N PRO A 122 -1.24 2.90 14.49
CA PRO A 122 0.04 2.28 14.83
C PRO A 122 0.79 1.72 13.61
N TYR A 123 1.08 2.57 12.62
CA TYR A 123 1.81 2.15 11.41
C TYR A 123 3.20 1.59 11.72
N ARG A 124 3.80 1.98 12.87
CA ARG A 124 5.18 1.65 13.24
C ARG A 124 5.38 0.22 13.73
N ASP A 125 4.30 -0.48 14.06
CA ASP A 125 4.33 -1.81 14.70
C ASP A 125 4.89 -2.91 13.77
N SER A 126 4.89 -2.69 12.45
CA SER A 126 5.52 -3.60 11.50
C SER A 126 6.14 -2.89 10.31
N LYS A 127 7.11 -3.53 9.64
CA LYS A 127 7.67 -3.02 8.38
C LYS A 127 6.59 -2.94 7.28
N LEU A 128 5.66 -3.89 7.27
CA LEU A 128 4.56 -3.96 6.30
C LEU A 128 3.67 -2.72 6.38
N THR A 129 3.19 -2.39 7.58
CA THR A 129 2.32 -1.23 7.81
C THR A 129 3.04 0.10 7.58
N ARG A 130 4.35 0.17 7.80
CA ARG A 130 5.16 1.36 7.45
C ARG A 130 5.26 1.56 5.94
N LEU A 131 5.47 0.49 5.18
CA LEU A 131 5.54 0.56 3.72
C LEU A 131 4.20 0.93 3.08
N LEU A 132 3.10 0.54 3.72
CA LEU A 132 1.74 0.78 3.22
C LEU A 132 1.06 2.02 3.83
N GLN A 133 1.77 2.76 4.68
CA GLN A 133 1.21 3.93 5.38
C GLN A 133 0.65 4.97 4.39
N ASP A 134 1.40 5.26 3.32
CA ASP A 134 0.97 6.16 2.24
C ASP A 134 -0.34 5.71 1.57
N SER A 135 -0.62 4.41 1.55
CA SER A 135 -1.79 3.83 0.89
C SER A 135 -3.01 3.69 1.79
N LEU A 136 -2.79 3.62 3.10
CA LEU A 136 -3.84 3.36 4.09
C LEU A 136 -4.31 4.65 4.77
N GLY A 137 -3.44 5.65 4.90
CA GLY A 137 -3.67 6.84 5.74
C GLY A 137 -4.11 8.12 5.03
N GLY A 138 -4.32 8.09 3.71
CA GLY A 138 -4.81 9.23 2.93
C GLY A 138 -3.74 9.95 2.11
N ASN A 139 -4.22 10.66 1.08
CA ASN A 139 -3.41 11.20 0.01
C ASN A 139 -3.16 12.70 0.23
N ARG A 140 -2.03 13.23 -0.25
CA ARG A 140 -1.86 14.68 -0.46
C ARG A 140 -2.35 15.03 -1.88
N SER A 141 -2.82 16.26 -2.11
CA SER A 141 -3.26 16.72 -3.43
C SER A 141 -2.25 16.36 -4.53
N GLY A 142 -2.74 15.82 -5.65
CA GLY A 142 -1.92 15.35 -6.78
C GLY A 142 -1.26 13.97 -6.63
N LYS A 143 -1.53 13.23 -5.53
CA LYS A 143 -1.02 11.87 -5.32
C LYS A 143 -2.15 10.86 -5.21
N TYR A 144 -2.09 9.79 -5.99
CA TYR A 144 -3.05 8.69 -5.94
C TYR A 144 -2.35 7.41 -5.49
N SER A 145 -2.96 6.65 -4.58
CA SER A 145 -2.46 5.33 -4.21
C SER A 145 -3.58 4.30 -4.24
N VAL A 146 -3.34 3.21 -4.96
CA VAL A 146 -4.23 2.05 -5.01
C VAL A 146 -3.46 0.84 -4.53
N THR A 147 -4.00 0.12 -3.56
CA THR A 147 -3.37 -1.10 -3.04
C THR A 147 -4.28 -2.30 -3.23
N PHE A 148 -3.73 -3.31 -3.88
CA PHE A 148 -4.34 -4.61 -4.12
C PHE A 148 -3.71 -5.61 -3.16
N PHE A 149 -4.52 -6.20 -2.28
CA PHE A 149 -4.07 -7.26 -1.39
C PHE A 149 -4.53 -8.61 -1.91
N ARG A 150 -3.59 -9.54 -2.01
CA ARG A 150 -3.86 -10.96 -2.14
C ARG A 150 -3.46 -11.65 -0.85
N THR A 151 -4.35 -12.49 -0.32
CA THR A 151 -4.10 -13.28 0.88
C THR A 151 -4.37 -14.75 0.58
N TYR A 152 -3.72 -15.63 1.32
CA TYR A 152 -3.97 -17.06 1.25
C TYR A 152 -4.63 -17.51 2.55
N HIS A 153 -5.92 -17.86 2.50
CA HIS A 153 -6.61 -18.49 3.63
C HIS A 153 -6.83 -19.98 3.35
N LEU A 154 -6.34 -20.84 4.23
CA LEU A 154 -6.35 -22.28 4.03
C LEU A 154 -7.75 -22.94 4.15
N HIS A 155 -8.82 -22.19 4.43
CA HIS A 155 -10.12 -22.75 4.82
C HIS A 155 -11.39 -22.05 4.27
N CYS A 156 -11.28 -21.07 3.36
CA CYS A 156 -12.47 -20.50 2.72
C CYS A 156 -12.14 -19.97 1.32
N GLY A 157 -12.73 -20.62 0.32
CA GLY A 157 -13.03 -20.03 -1.00
C GLY A 157 -11.86 -19.54 -1.87
N PRO A 158 -12.16 -19.05 -3.08
CA PRO A 158 -11.16 -18.42 -3.95
C PRO A 158 -10.57 -17.18 -3.25
N ALA A 159 -9.30 -16.89 -3.53
CA ALA A 159 -8.58 -15.75 -2.94
C ALA A 159 -9.39 -14.45 -3.08
N GLU A 160 -9.80 -13.84 -1.97
CA GLU A 160 -10.44 -12.53 -1.99
C GLU A 160 -9.40 -11.45 -2.29
N LEU A 161 -9.62 -10.73 -3.39
CA LEU A 161 -8.89 -9.52 -3.72
C LEU A 161 -9.50 -8.37 -2.91
N LEU A 162 -8.90 -8.02 -1.78
CA LEU A 162 -9.29 -6.80 -1.07
C LEU A 162 -8.65 -5.61 -1.79
N VAL A 163 -9.49 -4.78 -2.41
CA VAL A 163 -9.06 -3.52 -3.03
C VAL A 163 -9.26 -2.41 -2.00
N VAL A 164 -8.16 -1.90 -1.45
CA VAL A 164 -8.19 -0.65 -0.69
C VAL A 164 -7.93 0.48 -1.68
N ARG A 165 -9.00 1.19 -2.04
CA ARG A 165 -8.92 2.43 -2.83
C ARG A 165 -8.74 3.59 -1.86
N SER A 166 -7.57 4.21 -1.87
CA SER A 166 -7.42 5.55 -1.31
C SER A 166 -7.73 6.55 -2.43
N VAL A 167 -9.03 6.78 -2.65
CA VAL A 167 -9.52 7.98 -3.35
C VAL A 167 -10.23 8.78 -2.28
N VAL A 168 -9.49 9.68 -1.65
CA VAL A 168 -10.03 10.76 -0.82
C VAL A 168 -9.46 12.04 -1.38
#